data_AF-A0A8C8CGM1-F1
#
_entry.id   AF-A0A8C8CGM1-F1
#
_cell.length_a   1.000
_cell.length_b   1.000
_cell.length_c   1.000
_cell.angle_alpha   90.00
_cell.angle_beta   90.00
_cell.angle_gamma   90.00
#
_symmetry.space_group_name_H-M   'P 1'
#
loop_
_entity.id
_entity.type
_entity.pdbx_description
1 polymer ?
#
loop_
_entity_poly.entity_id
_entity_poly.type
_entity_poly.pdbx_seq_one_letter_code
_entity_poly.pdbx_strand_id
1 'polypeptide(L)'
;MQTLLIKLFSSLYRCFISLSFPNLSPPSVLLGFSGIPQKEMDGSEPAESSDCGHGKSCWTACARLRSYKLKGIFTWRLLKTIAMGQALSMLICGTAVSCQYLAEAGVETPMLQSFLNYVLLLLTYTASLSLRKGDGNILQILKTKWWRYLLMGLTDVEANYTVVKAYQFTTLTSVQLLDCFVIPVLMVLSWFFLKTRYRLVHFVAVAVCLLGVGAMVGADLLAGRDQGSTSDVLLGDGLVLVSAALYAVSNVCQEYTVKNLSRGEFLGMMGLFGTLISGVQLAILETSAVAAIKWNWKIIVLFAAYAFCMYALYSFMPLVVKMTSATAVNLSLLTADLFSLFCGIFLFHFVFSGLYIVSFVVITVGFVMFNAVPTYMPVPESDSAGEEDDSV
;
A
#
# COMPACT_ATOMS: atom_id res chain seq x y z
N MET A 1 26.79 0.27 -2.41
CA MET A 1 25.38 0.71 -2.53
C MET A 1 24.46 -0.08 -1.58
N GLN A 2 24.45 -1.42 -1.60
CA GLN A 2 23.75 -2.27 -0.63
C GLN A 2 24.07 -1.95 0.85
N THR A 3 25.34 -1.71 1.17
CA THR A 3 25.77 -1.31 2.53
C THR A 3 25.26 0.09 2.93
N LEU A 4 25.02 0.95 1.93
CA LEU A 4 24.46 2.28 2.15
C LEU A 4 22.96 2.17 2.41
N LEU A 5 22.24 1.32 1.67
CA LEU A 5 20.83 0.98 1.87
C LEU A 5 20.56 0.31 3.20
N ILE A 6 21.41 -0.61 3.67
CA ILE A 6 21.28 -1.24 5.01
C ILE A 6 21.56 -0.23 6.13
N LYS A 7 22.56 0.64 5.95
CA LYS A 7 22.83 1.73 6.89
C LYS A 7 21.72 2.78 6.87
N LEU A 8 21.14 3.08 5.71
CA LEU A 8 19.96 3.94 5.56
C LEU A 8 18.76 3.28 6.22
N PHE A 9 18.45 2.01 5.98
CA PHE A 9 17.35 1.30 6.62
C PHE A 9 17.51 1.27 8.13
N SER A 10 18.72 1.00 8.62
CA SER A 10 19.01 1.00 10.05
C SER A 10 19.01 2.40 10.69
N SER A 11 19.36 3.42 9.91
CA SER A 11 19.32 4.83 10.34
C SER A 11 17.91 5.41 10.27
N LEU A 12 17.13 5.05 9.24
CA LEU A 12 15.71 5.38 9.05
C LEU A 12 14.87 4.71 10.13
N TYR A 13 15.09 3.41 10.38
CA TYR A 13 14.46 2.67 11.47
C TYR A 13 14.79 3.27 12.84
N ARG A 14 16.06 3.58 13.11
CA ARG A 14 16.47 4.23 14.38
C ARG A 14 15.97 5.66 14.52
N CYS A 15 15.97 6.45 13.44
CA CYS A 15 15.48 7.82 13.43
C CYS A 15 13.95 7.83 13.61
N PHE A 16 13.24 6.90 13.00
CA PHE A 16 11.80 6.73 13.11
C PHE A 16 11.34 6.22 14.50
N ILE A 17 12.11 5.31 15.12
CA ILE A 17 11.92 4.92 16.53
C ILE A 17 12.16 6.11 17.46
N SER A 18 13.25 6.85 17.26
CA SER A 18 13.61 8.02 18.07
C SER A 18 12.60 9.18 17.92
N LEU A 19 11.94 9.29 16.75
CA LEU A 19 10.93 10.31 16.46
C LEU A 19 9.51 9.95 16.94
N SER A 20 9.21 8.66 17.16
CA SER A 20 7.89 8.20 17.62
C SER A 20 7.76 8.15 19.15
N PHE A 21 8.88 8.15 19.88
CA PHE A 21 8.92 8.13 21.34
C PHE A 21 10.13 8.91 21.88
N PRO A 22 10.02 10.22 22.15
CA PRO A 22 11.10 10.95 22.82
C PRO A 22 11.26 10.59 24.31
N ASN A 23 10.37 9.76 24.91
CA ASN A 23 10.32 9.55 26.37
C ASN A 23 10.00 8.11 26.85
N LEU A 24 10.26 7.05 26.07
CA LEU A 24 10.15 5.69 26.59
C LEU A 24 11.50 4.96 26.52
N SER A 25 12.11 4.75 27.69
CA SER A 25 13.14 3.73 27.89
C SER A 25 12.61 2.34 27.48
N PRO A 26 13.48 1.42 27.03
CA PRO A 26 13.05 0.11 26.57
C PRO A 26 12.43 -0.67 27.74
N PRO A 27 11.21 -1.24 27.60
CA PRO A 27 10.75 -2.20 28.58
C PRO A 27 11.54 -3.51 28.37
N SER A 28 12.28 -3.87 29.41
CA SER A 28 12.95 -5.14 29.60
C SER A 28 11.99 -6.29 29.33
N VAL A 29 12.31 -7.14 28.34
CA VAL A 29 11.63 -8.41 28.13
C VAL A 29 11.93 -9.30 29.33
N LEU A 30 10.95 -9.48 30.22
CA LEU A 30 10.99 -10.48 31.28
C LEU A 30 9.77 -11.39 31.12
N LEU A 31 10.04 -12.58 30.60
CA LEU A 31 9.13 -13.73 30.56
C LEU A 31 8.66 -14.06 31.97
N GLY A 32 7.34 -14.06 32.17
CA GLY A 32 6.71 -14.45 33.44
C GLY A 32 5.31 -15.01 33.20
N PHE A 33 5.23 -16.29 32.87
CA PHE A 33 4.01 -17.08 33.01
C PHE A 33 3.64 -17.18 34.49
N SER A 34 2.50 -16.63 34.93
CA SER A 34 1.79 -17.14 36.11
C SER A 34 0.36 -16.59 36.19
N GLY A 35 -0.59 -17.47 36.58
CA GLY A 35 -1.77 -17.08 37.37
C GLY A 35 -3.09 -16.85 36.62
N ILE A 36 -3.76 -17.93 36.21
CA ILE A 36 -5.23 -17.95 36.01
C ILE A 36 -5.88 -18.26 37.36
N PRO A 37 -6.88 -17.51 37.86
CA PRO A 37 -7.78 -17.99 38.90
C PRO A 37 -9.10 -18.51 38.30
N GLN A 38 -9.42 -19.76 38.62
CA GLN A 38 -10.74 -20.38 38.52
C GLN A 38 -11.80 -19.56 39.28
N LYS A 39 -13.02 -19.51 38.75
CA LYS A 39 -14.22 -19.15 39.52
C LYS A 39 -15.24 -20.28 39.39
N GLU A 40 -15.55 -20.88 40.53
CA GLU A 40 -16.53 -21.95 40.74
C GLU A 40 -17.95 -21.52 40.38
N MET A 41 -18.70 -22.51 39.88
CA MET A 41 -20.15 -22.54 39.69
C MET A 41 -20.86 -22.64 41.05
N ASP A 42 -21.93 -21.87 41.22
CA ASP A 42 -23.03 -22.26 42.10
C ASP A 42 -24.29 -22.40 41.24
N GLY A 43 -24.99 -23.52 41.43
CA GLY A 43 -26.05 -24.01 40.57
C GLY A 43 -27.43 -23.71 41.12
N SER A 44 -28.41 -23.65 40.20
CA SER A 44 -29.83 -23.97 40.44
C SER A 44 -30.55 -23.97 39.10
N GLU A 45 -30.84 -25.16 38.57
CA GLU A 45 -31.86 -25.38 37.53
C GLU A 45 -33.28 -25.19 38.11
N PRO A 46 -34.34 -25.14 37.29
CA PRO A 46 -34.96 -26.42 36.93
C PRO A 46 -35.51 -26.55 35.49
N ALA A 47 -35.47 -27.81 35.05
CA ALA A 47 -36.50 -28.57 34.33
C ALA A 47 -36.61 -28.46 32.80
N GLU A 48 -36.27 -29.60 32.19
CA GLU A 48 -36.49 -30.03 30.82
C GLU A 48 -37.96 -29.94 30.37
N SER A 49 -38.15 -29.61 29.10
CA SER A 49 -39.05 -30.40 28.25
C SER A 49 -38.36 -30.64 26.90
N SER A 50 -38.15 -31.93 26.63
CA SER A 50 -37.55 -32.49 25.44
C SER A 50 -38.42 -32.24 24.20
N ASP A 51 -37.81 -31.79 23.10
CA ASP A 51 -38.06 -32.43 21.81
C ASP A 51 -36.85 -32.27 20.87
N CYS A 52 -36.28 -33.41 20.49
CA CYS A 52 -35.02 -33.51 19.76
C CYS A 52 -35.30 -33.72 18.27
N GLY A 53 -35.69 -32.64 17.58
CA GLY A 53 -35.76 -32.57 16.12
C GLY A 53 -34.40 -32.26 15.49
N HIS A 54 -33.44 -33.17 15.63
CA HIS A 54 -32.10 -33.12 15.02
C HIS A 54 -32.18 -33.06 13.48
N GLY A 55 -31.64 -31.99 12.87
CA GLY A 55 -31.30 -31.99 11.44
C GLY A 55 -31.64 -30.73 10.63
N LYS A 56 -32.57 -29.87 11.10
CA LYS A 56 -32.98 -28.67 10.32
C LYS A 56 -32.56 -27.33 10.93
N SER A 57 -32.20 -27.29 12.22
CA SER A 57 -31.88 -26.06 12.97
C SER A 57 -30.51 -25.47 12.61
N CYS A 58 -29.48 -26.30 12.43
CA CYS A 58 -28.12 -25.81 12.15
C CYS A 58 -28.01 -25.13 10.77
N TRP A 59 -28.70 -25.68 9.75
CA TRP A 59 -28.72 -25.10 8.41
C TRP A 59 -29.55 -23.81 8.34
N THR A 60 -30.68 -23.74 9.05
CA THR A 60 -31.53 -22.54 9.06
C THR A 60 -31.00 -21.43 9.98
N ALA A 61 -30.33 -21.76 11.09
CA ALA A 61 -29.63 -20.79 11.93
C ALA A 61 -28.38 -20.23 11.24
N CYS A 62 -27.59 -21.07 10.57
CA CYS A 62 -26.43 -20.63 9.80
C CYS A 62 -26.84 -19.86 8.53
N ALA A 63 -27.97 -20.21 7.89
CA ALA A 63 -28.54 -19.45 6.78
C ALA A 63 -29.21 -18.13 7.23
N ARG A 64 -29.87 -18.07 8.40
CA ARG A 64 -30.43 -16.82 8.97
C ARG A 64 -29.34 -15.85 9.44
N LEU A 65 -28.27 -16.33 10.08
CA LEU A 65 -27.10 -15.51 10.42
C LEU A 65 -26.34 -15.02 9.17
N ARG A 66 -26.30 -15.83 8.11
CA ARG A 66 -25.70 -15.46 6.82
C ARG A 66 -26.57 -14.47 6.02
N SER A 67 -27.90 -14.59 6.08
CA SER A 67 -28.82 -13.74 5.33
C SER A 67 -29.08 -12.36 5.97
N TYR A 68 -29.12 -12.26 7.32
CA TYR A 68 -29.33 -10.98 8.01
C TYR A 68 -28.10 -10.07 8.07
N LYS A 69 -26.87 -10.62 8.01
CA LYS A 69 -25.64 -9.80 7.97
C LYS A 69 -25.25 -9.33 6.56
N LEU A 70 -25.52 -10.10 5.50
CA LEU A 70 -25.09 -9.73 4.13
C LEU A 70 -25.77 -8.46 3.59
N LYS A 71 -27.06 -8.23 3.92
CA LYS A 71 -27.76 -6.99 3.53
C LYS A 71 -27.25 -5.74 4.27
N GLY A 72 -26.60 -5.90 5.43
CA GLY A 72 -25.92 -4.81 6.15
C GLY A 72 -24.43 -4.65 5.78
N ILE A 73 -23.78 -5.73 5.31
CA ILE A 73 -22.39 -5.73 4.84
C ILE A 73 -22.26 -4.98 3.50
N PHE A 74 -23.27 -5.05 2.63
CA PHE A 74 -23.31 -4.29 1.37
C PHE A 74 -23.74 -2.83 1.57
N THR A 75 -23.15 -2.17 2.56
CA THR A 75 -23.32 -0.73 2.75
C THR A 75 -22.74 -0.01 1.54
N TRP A 76 -23.40 1.04 1.04
CA TRP A 76 -22.94 1.87 -0.09
C TRP A 76 -21.47 2.32 0.07
N ARG A 77 -21.01 2.48 1.32
CA ARG A 77 -19.62 2.73 1.70
C ARG A 77 -18.65 1.63 1.22
N LEU A 78 -18.98 0.36 1.42
CA LEU A 78 -18.13 -0.78 1.02
C LEU A 78 -18.00 -0.84 -0.50
N LEU A 79 -19.13 -0.73 -1.23
CA LEU A 79 -19.10 -0.73 -2.69
C LEU A 79 -18.34 0.48 -3.24
N LYS A 80 -18.48 1.67 -2.65
CA LYS A 80 -17.68 2.85 -2.99
C LYS A 80 -16.19 2.61 -2.74
N THR A 81 -15.81 2.01 -1.62
CA THR A 81 -14.42 1.64 -1.33
C THR A 81 -13.87 0.67 -2.36
N ILE A 82 -14.64 -0.35 -2.72
CA ILE A 82 -14.23 -1.34 -3.72
C ILE A 82 -14.02 -0.68 -5.07
N ALA A 83 -14.99 0.12 -5.52
CA ALA A 83 -14.90 0.83 -6.80
C ALA A 83 -13.67 1.75 -6.86
N MET A 84 -13.35 2.46 -5.76
CA MET A 84 -12.17 3.32 -5.69
C MET A 84 -10.86 2.52 -5.71
N GLY A 85 -10.78 1.39 -5.00
CA GLY A 85 -9.60 0.52 -5.03
C GLY A 85 -9.37 -0.12 -6.41
N GLN A 86 -10.44 -0.52 -7.09
CA GLN A 86 -10.37 -1.01 -8.47
C GLN A 86 -9.98 0.09 -9.46
N ALA A 87 -10.43 1.32 -9.26
CA ALA A 87 -9.98 2.47 -10.04
C ALA A 87 -8.48 2.73 -9.89
N LEU A 88 -7.94 2.67 -8.66
CA LEU A 88 -6.50 2.75 -8.43
C LEU A 88 -5.74 1.61 -9.12
N SER A 89 -6.29 0.40 -9.08
CA SER A 89 -5.69 -0.78 -9.72
C SER A 89 -5.67 -0.65 -11.25
N MET A 90 -6.71 -0.07 -11.86
CA MET A 90 -6.72 0.26 -13.28
C MET A 90 -5.69 1.34 -13.65
N LEU A 91 -5.45 2.32 -12.77
CA LEU A 91 -4.40 3.33 -12.99
C LEU A 91 -3.00 2.69 -12.98
N ILE A 92 -2.72 1.78 -12.02
CA ILE A 92 -1.47 0.99 -12.04
C ILE A 92 -1.37 0.12 -13.31
N CYS A 93 -2.47 -0.49 -13.74
CA CYS A 93 -2.47 -1.24 -15.00
C CYS A 93 -2.13 -0.32 -16.18
N GLY A 94 -2.65 0.91 -16.22
CA GLY A 94 -2.35 1.88 -17.26
C GLY A 94 -0.88 2.31 -17.28
N THR A 95 -0.26 2.44 -16.10
CA THR A 95 1.18 2.74 -16.00
C THR A 95 2.01 1.55 -16.47
N ALA A 96 1.67 0.33 -16.05
CA ALA A 96 2.36 -0.89 -16.48
C ALA A 96 2.30 -1.09 -18.01
N VAL A 97 1.11 -0.93 -18.62
CA VAL A 97 0.92 -1.03 -20.07
C VAL A 97 1.72 0.06 -20.80
N SER A 98 1.70 1.31 -20.29
CA SER A 98 2.47 2.40 -20.88
C SER A 98 3.97 2.14 -20.81
N CYS A 99 4.48 1.62 -19.69
CA CYS A 99 5.87 1.20 -19.53
C CYS A 99 6.25 0.07 -20.49
N GLN A 100 5.38 -0.94 -20.62
CA GLN A 100 5.65 -2.08 -21.50
C GLN A 100 5.83 -1.63 -22.95
N TYR A 101 4.94 -0.77 -23.47
CA TYR A 101 5.09 -0.23 -24.82
C TYR A 101 6.33 0.67 -24.97
N LEU A 102 6.74 1.36 -23.91
CA LEU A 102 7.96 2.16 -23.91
C LEU A 102 9.21 1.28 -23.98
N ALA A 103 9.22 0.16 -23.25
CA ALA A 103 10.27 -0.85 -23.29
C ALA A 103 10.35 -1.52 -24.67
N GLU A 104 9.20 -1.88 -25.28
CA GLU A 104 9.17 -2.40 -26.66
C GLU A 104 9.70 -1.41 -27.70
N ALA A 105 9.56 -0.11 -27.44
CA ALA A 105 10.14 0.96 -28.26
C ALA A 105 11.64 1.21 -27.97
N GLY A 106 12.26 0.45 -27.06
CA GLY A 106 13.66 0.58 -26.66
C GLY A 106 13.95 1.78 -25.75
N VAL A 107 12.93 2.31 -25.07
CA VAL A 107 13.05 3.47 -24.17
C VAL A 107 12.86 3.00 -22.72
N GLU A 108 13.98 2.69 -22.07
CA GLU A 108 14.03 2.26 -20.67
C GLU A 108 14.51 3.41 -19.78
N THR A 109 13.62 4.35 -19.47
CA THR A 109 13.90 5.50 -18.58
C THR A 109 12.90 5.63 -17.43
N PRO A 110 12.85 4.64 -16.52
CA PRO A 110 11.93 4.61 -15.39
C PRO A 110 12.11 5.77 -14.39
N MET A 111 13.33 6.33 -14.27
CA MET A 111 13.55 7.51 -13.42
C MET A 111 12.97 8.77 -14.04
N LEU A 112 13.06 8.93 -15.37
CA LEU A 112 12.40 10.01 -16.09
C LEU A 112 10.88 9.93 -15.91
N GLN A 113 10.31 8.73 -16.08
CA GLN A 113 8.88 8.48 -15.87
C GLN A 113 8.41 8.93 -14.47
N SER A 114 9.14 8.52 -13.42
CA SER A 114 8.82 8.89 -12.04
C SER A 114 9.03 10.38 -11.76
N PHE A 115 10.09 10.97 -12.30
CA PHE A 115 10.38 12.41 -12.19
C PHE A 115 9.23 13.26 -12.75
N LEU A 116 8.67 12.90 -13.91
CA LEU A 116 7.52 13.60 -14.50
C LEU A 116 6.31 13.63 -13.55
N ASN A 117 6.03 12.53 -12.85
CA ASN A 117 4.96 12.48 -11.85
C ASN A 117 5.21 13.47 -10.71
N TYR A 118 6.41 13.47 -10.12
CA TYR A 118 6.72 14.39 -9.02
C TYR A 118 6.70 15.86 -9.46
N VAL A 119 7.16 16.16 -10.68
CA VAL A 119 7.06 17.52 -11.26
C VAL A 119 5.61 17.94 -11.43
N LEU A 120 4.72 17.06 -11.90
CA LEU A 120 3.30 17.37 -12.00
C LEU A 120 2.68 17.65 -10.63
N LEU A 121 3.02 16.86 -9.61
CA LEU A 121 2.60 17.10 -8.22
C LEU A 121 3.15 18.43 -7.68
N LEU A 122 4.40 18.78 -8.03
CA LEU A 122 5.03 20.05 -7.68
C LEU A 122 4.26 21.23 -8.30
N LEU A 123 4.03 21.19 -9.61
CA LEU A 123 3.38 22.27 -10.34
C LEU A 123 1.92 22.48 -9.94
N THR A 124 1.24 21.44 -9.46
CA THR A 124 -0.18 21.51 -9.09
C THR A 124 -0.34 21.76 -7.59
N TYR A 125 0.08 20.84 -6.74
CA TYR A 125 -0.15 20.89 -5.30
C TYR A 125 0.85 21.79 -4.58
N THR A 126 2.14 21.73 -4.89
CA THR A 126 3.13 22.60 -4.25
C THR A 126 2.94 24.06 -4.66
N ALA A 127 2.66 24.32 -5.95
CA ALA A 127 2.34 25.67 -6.40
C ALA A 127 1.05 26.19 -5.75
N SER A 128 -0.01 25.38 -5.68
CA SER A 128 -1.25 25.76 -4.98
C SER A 128 -1.01 26.05 -3.49
N LEU A 129 -0.18 25.25 -2.81
CA LEU A 129 0.19 25.46 -1.41
C LEU A 129 1.06 26.71 -1.21
N SER A 130 1.88 27.07 -2.20
CA SER A 130 2.71 28.29 -2.19
C SER A 130 1.89 29.55 -2.43
N LEU A 131 0.81 29.46 -3.21
CA LEU A 131 -0.08 30.58 -3.52
C LEU A 131 -1.13 30.85 -2.42
N ARG A 132 -1.36 29.89 -1.52
CA ARG A 132 -2.15 30.13 -0.30
C ARG A 132 -1.41 31.15 0.58
N LYS A 133 -2.16 32.12 1.12
CA LYS A 133 -1.66 33.08 2.13
C LYS A 133 -2.32 32.75 3.48
N GLY A 134 -1.53 32.35 4.48
CA GLY A 134 -1.96 32.14 5.88
C GLY A 134 -0.96 31.33 6.73
N ASP A 135 -1.33 30.98 7.97
CA ASP A 135 -0.53 30.19 8.94
C ASP A 135 -0.28 28.72 8.52
N GLY A 136 -0.67 28.36 7.30
CA GLY A 136 -0.43 27.06 6.66
C GLY A 136 0.44 27.15 5.41
N ASN A 137 1.18 28.25 5.23
CA ASN A 137 2.06 28.44 4.08
C ASN A 137 3.15 27.36 4.02
N ILE A 138 3.55 26.99 2.81
CA ILE A 138 4.63 26.02 2.57
C ILE A 138 5.91 26.35 3.35
N LEU A 139 6.25 27.64 3.47
CA LEU A 139 7.44 28.13 4.20
C LEU A 139 7.41 27.77 5.69
N GLN A 140 6.24 27.82 6.33
CA GLN A 140 6.10 27.48 7.74
C GLN A 140 6.20 25.97 7.95
N ILE A 141 5.57 25.20 7.07
CA ILE A 141 5.67 23.73 7.07
C ILE A 141 7.13 23.30 6.83
N LEU A 142 7.82 23.95 5.90
CA LEU A 142 9.23 23.72 5.61
C LEU A 142 10.12 24.12 6.79
N LYS A 143 9.80 25.19 7.54
CA LYS A 143 10.60 25.57 8.70
C LYS A 143 10.46 24.58 9.87
N THR A 144 9.26 24.04 10.10
CA THR A 144 8.98 23.21 11.29
C THR A 144 9.14 21.71 11.03
N LYS A 145 8.76 21.21 9.84
CA LYS A 145 8.56 19.77 9.57
C LYS A 145 9.28 19.26 8.31
N TRP A 146 10.14 20.05 7.65
CA TRP A 146 10.78 19.65 6.39
C TRP A 146 11.46 18.28 6.45
N TRP A 147 12.20 17.98 7.51
CA TRP A 147 12.96 16.73 7.62
C TRP A 147 12.06 15.49 7.55
N ARG A 148 10.84 15.56 8.11
CA ARG A 148 9.88 14.44 8.09
C ARG A 148 9.40 14.16 6.67
N TYR A 149 9.11 15.22 5.91
CA TYR A 149 8.68 15.12 4.52
C TYR A 149 9.82 14.77 3.56
N LEU A 150 11.04 15.24 3.85
CA LEU A 150 12.23 14.84 3.11
C LEU A 150 12.47 13.33 3.25
N LEU A 151 12.35 12.81 4.47
CA LEU A 151 12.52 11.38 4.73
C LEU A 151 11.48 10.54 3.99
N MET A 152 10.22 10.98 4.04
CA MET A 152 9.10 10.34 3.34
C MET A 152 9.31 10.34 1.83
N GLY A 153 9.66 11.49 1.23
CA GLY A 153 9.97 11.59 -0.19
C GLY A 153 11.18 10.74 -0.59
N LEU A 154 12.21 10.65 0.26
CA LEU A 154 13.36 9.78 0.03
C LEU A 154 12.96 8.30 0.03
N THR A 155 12.20 7.86 1.04
CA THR A 155 11.76 6.45 1.10
C THR A 155 10.88 6.06 -0.08
N ASP A 156 10.03 6.97 -0.54
CA ASP A 156 9.14 6.74 -1.67
C ASP A 156 9.92 6.62 -2.99
N VAL A 157 10.79 7.60 -3.26
CA VAL A 157 11.62 7.61 -4.47
C VAL A 157 12.58 6.41 -4.50
N GLU A 158 13.22 6.07 -3.38
CA GLU A 158 14.10 4.90 -3.28
C GLU A 158 13.34 3.57 -3.42
N ALA A 159 12.09 3.48 -2.94
CA ALA A 159 11.25 2.29 -3.16
C ALA A 159 11.01 2.06 -4.66
N ASN A 160 10.59 3.11 -5.38
CA ASN A 160 10.37 3.08 -6.82
C ASN A 160 11.66 2.73 -7.59
N TYR A 161 12.80 3.32 -7.22
CA TYR A 161 14.08 2.98 -7.85
C TYR A 161 14.50 1.54 -7.59
N THR A 162 14.36 1.07 -6.35
CA THR A 162 14.82 -0.26 -5.94
C THR A 162 14.03 -1.38 -6.61
N VAL A 163 12.70 -1.25 -6.77
CA VAL A 163 11.89 -2.25 -7.49
C VAL A 163 12.22 -2.28 -8.97
N VAL A 164 12.36 -1.10 -9.59
CA VAL A 164 12.76 -0.98 -11.00
C VAL A 164 14.10 -1.67 -11.23
N LYS A 165 15.06 -1.45 -10.33
CA LYS A 165 16.36 -2.10 -10.37
C LYS A 165 16.25 -3.61 -10.19
N ALA A 166 15.36 -4.08 -9.32
CA ALA A 166 15.16 -5.51 -9.07
C ALA A 166 14.71 -6.26 -10.33
N TYR A 167 13.89 -5.66 -11.20
CA TYR A 167 13.48 -6.26 -12.48
C TYR A 167 14.65 -6.64 -13.40
N GLN A 168 15.85 -6.07 -13.21
CA GLN A 168 17.04 -6.43 -13.98
C GLN A 168 17.75 -7.68 -13.45
N PHE A 169 17.46 -8.12 -12.22
CA PHE A 169 18.17 -9.19 -11.51
C PHE A 169 17.29 -10.38 -11.11
N THR A 170 15.96 -10.26 -11.21
CA THR A 170 15.02 -11.35 -10.90
C THR A 170 13.88 -11.40 -11.91
N THR A 171 13.00 -12.40 -11.77
CA THR A 171 11.88 -12.64 -12.69
C THR A 171 10.63 -11.86 -12.28
N LEU A 172 9.78 -11.52 -13.25
CA LEU A 172 8.51 -10.82 -12.99
C LEU A 172 7.63 -11.59 -11.98
N THR A 173 7.61 -12.92 -12.09
CA THR A 173 6.88 -13.81 -11.19
C THR A 173 7.42 -13.75 -9.75
N SER A 174 8.75 -13.68 -9.59
CA SER A 174 9.39 -13.49 -8.28
C SER A 174 9.06 -12.12 -7.69
N VAL A 175 9.14 -11.05 -8.50
CA VAL A 175 8.79 -9.69 -8.05
C VAL A 175 7.35 -9.64 -7.55
N GLN A 176 6.38 -10.22 -8.26
CA GLN A 176 4.97 -10.22 -7.85
C GLN A 176 4.74 -10.94 -6.51
N LEU A 177 5.38 -12.10 -6.31
CA LEU A 177 5.28 -12.83 -5.04
C LEU A 177 5.94 -12.07 -3.89
N LEU A 178 7.12 -11.51 -4.12
CA LEU A 178 7.90 -10.83 -3.09
C LEU A 178 7.32 -9.45 -2.76
N ASP A 179 6.74 -8.74 -3.72
CA ASP A 179 6.10 -7.44 -3.48
C ASP A 179 4.89 -7.58 -2.53
N CYS A 180 4.21 -8.73 -2.53
CA CYS A 180 3.16 -9.03 -1.55
C CYS A 180 3.65 -8.99 -0.10
N PHE A 181 4.97 -9.08 0.15
CA PHE A 181 5.57 -8.88 1.46
C PHE A 181 5.31 -7.47 2.04
N VAL A 182 4.97 -6.50 1.20
CA VAL A 182 4.52 -5.17 1.63
C VAL A 182 3.34 -5.27 2.60
N ILE A 183 2.42 -6.23 2.42
CA ILE A 183 1.18 -6.33 3.20
C ILE A 183 1.46 -6.75 4.66
N PRO A 184 2.19 -7.84 4.95
CA PRO A 184 2.62 -8.15 6.32
C PRO A 184 3.38 -7.01 6.99
N VAL A 185 4.34 -6.40 6.29
CA VAL A 185 5.13 -5.30 6.83
C VAL A 185 4.24 -4.09 7.15
N LEU A 186 3.30 -3.76 6.26
CA LEU A 186 2.29 -2.73 6.49
C LEU A 186 1.45 -3.01 7.73
N MET A 187 0.97 -4.24 7.92
CA MET A 187 0.17 -4.58 9.11
C MET A 187 0.97 -4.42 10.40
N VAL A 188 2.25 -4.85 10.41
CA VAL A 188 3.13 -4.70 11.58
C VAL A 188 3.42 -3.22 11.85
N LEU A 189 3.77 -2.45 10.82
CA LEU A 189 4.04 -1.01 10.95
C LEU A 189 2.79 -0.23 11.35
N SER A 190 1.62 -0.51 10.75
CA SER A 190 0.36 0.11 11.14
C SER A 190 -0.10 -0.27 12.55
N TRP A 191 0.26 -1.46 13.04
CA TRP A 191 0.05 -1.82 14.44
C TRP A 191 0.96 -1.04 15.38
N PHE A 192 2.24 -0.87 15.03
CA PHE A 192 3.22 -0.17 15.86
C PHE A 192 3.05 1.36 15.85
N PHE A 193 2.98 1.98 14.67
CA PHE A 193 2.94 3.45 14.51
C PHE A 193 1.55 4.03 14.61
N LEU A 194 0.57 3.35 14.02
CA LEU A 194 -0.83 3.82 13.97
C LEU A 194 -1.69 3.24 15.09
N LYS A 195 -1.15 2.30 15.89
CA LYS A 195 -1.88 1.56 16.95
C LYS A 195 -3.15 0.88 16.41
N THR A 196 -3.13 0.47 15.15
CA THR A 196 -4.27 -0.16 14.46
C THR A 196 -4.58 -1.50 15.09
N ARG A 197 -5.83 -1.75 15.49
CA ARG A 197 -6.25 -3.04 16.05
C ARG A 197 -6.80 -3.96 14.96
N TYR A 198 -6.02 -4.97 14.58
CA TYR A 198 -6.45 -6.01 13.65
C TYR A 198 -7.14 -7.17 14.38
N ARG A 199 -8.33 -7.54 13.88
CA ARG A 199 -9.06 -8.77 14.24
C ARG A 199 -8.61 -9.95 13.38
N LEU A 200 -8.89 -11.18 13.83
CA LEU A 200 -8.58 -12.43 13.09
C LEU A 200 -9.10 -12.42 11.64
N VAL A 201 -10.25 -11.79 11.38
CA VAL A 201 -10.81 -11.65 10.03
C VAL A 201 -9.83 -10.98 9.05
N HIS A 202 -9.04 -10.00 9.49
CA HIS A 202 -8.06 -9.33 8.63
C HIS A 202 -6.89 -10.24 8.26
N PHE A 203 -6.40 -11.05 9.19
CA PHE A 203 -5.33 -12.02 8.92
C PHE A 203 -5.81 -13.11 7.96
N VAL A 204 -7.04 -13.60 8.14
CA VAL A 204 -7.65 -14.56 7.20
C VAL A 204 -7.85 -13.92 5.83
N ALA A 205 -8.31 -12.67 5.76
CA ALA A 205 -8.48 -11.95 4.50
C ALA A 205 -7.16 -11.79 3.72
N VAL A 206 -6.08 -11.43 4.42
CA VAL A 206 -4.74 -11.34 3.81
C VAL A 206 -4.26 -12.70 3.32
N ALA A 207 -4.43 -13.76 4.12
CA ALA A 207 -4.09 -15.12 3.69
C ALA A 207 -4.85 -15.53 2.42
N VAL A 208 -6.15 -15.21 2.33
CA VAL A 208 -6.96 -15.45 1.13
C VAL A 208 -6.40 -14.68 -0.08
N CYS A 209 -6.04 -13.40 0.06
CA CYS A 209 -5.44 -12.64 -1.03
C CYS A 209 -4.08 -13.22 -1.47
N LEU A 210 -3.22 -13.60 -0.53
CA LEU A 210 -1.92 -14.22 -0.83
C LEU A 210 -2.08 -15.56 -1.56
N LEU A 211 -3.10 -16.36 -1.22
CA LEU A 211 -3.45 -17.57 -1.98
C LEU A 211 -3.85 -17.25 -3.43
N GLY A 212 -4.58 -16.15 -3.65
CA GLY A 212 -4.96 -15.70 -4.98
C GLY A 212 -3.76 -15.26 -5.83
N VAL A 213 -2.80 -14.54 -5.24
CA VAL A 213 -1.53 -14.19 -5.89
C VAL A 213 -0.70 -15.45 -6.17
N GLY A 214 -0.63 -16.39 -5.22
CA GLY A 214 0.06 -17.67 -5.42
C GLY A 214 -0.52 -18.47 -6.59
N ALA A 215 -1.85 -18.47 -6.76
CA ALA A 215 -2.50 -19.08 -7.91
C ALA A 215 -2.20 -18.34 -9.23
N MET A 216 -2.05 -17.01 -9.20
CA MET A 216 -1.71 -16.20 -10.37
C MET A 216 -0.29 -16.52 -10.83
N VAL A 217 0.66 -16.53 -9.91
CA VAL A 217 2.06 -16.86 -10.20
C VAL A 217 2.21 -18.32 -10.62
N GLY A 218 1.45 -19.24 -10.01
CA GLY A 218 1.37 -20.63 -10.48
C GLY A 218 0.89 -20.72 -11.94
N ALA A 219 -0.05 -19.87 -12.35
CA ALA A 219 -0.50 -19.80 -13.74
C ALA A 219 0.60 -19.24 -14.67
N ASP A 220 1.37 -18.25 -14.22
CA ASP A 220 2.49 -17.70 -14.99
C ASP A 220 3.61 -18.72 -15.21
N LEU A 221 3.94 -19.51 -14.19
CA LEU A 221 4.90 -20.61 -14.30
C LEU A 221 4.42 -21.69 -15.28
N LEU A 222 3.13 -22.07 -15.21
CA LEU A 222 2.53 -23.05 -16.13
C LEU A 222 2.45 -22.54 -17.58
N ALA A 223 2.27 -21.24 -17.76
CA ALA A 223 2.25 -20.59 -19.07
C ALA A 223 3.65 -20.30 -19.63
N GLY A 224 4.72 -20.65 -18.90
CA GLY A 224 6.11 -20.41 -19.31
C GLY A 224 6.49 -18.93 -19.34
N ARG A 225 5.83 -18.09 -18.53
CA ARG A 225 5.99 -16.62 -18.53
C ARG A 225 7.06 -16.15 -17.56
N ASP A 226 8.01 -17.02 -17.23
CA ASP A 226 9.16 -16.68 -16.39
C ASP A 226 10.18 -15.85 -17.20
N GLN A 227 9.76 -14.65 -17.59
CA GLN A 227 10.57 -13.67 -18.28
C GLN A 227 11.34 -12.87 -17.22
N GLY A 228 12.66 -13.04 -17.19
CA GLY A 228 13.55 -12.31 -16.30
C GLY A 228 14.99 -12.79 -16.37
N SER A 229 15.89 -12.03 -15.78
CA SER A 229 17.30 -12.44 -15.71
C SER A 229 17.48 -13.48 -14.60
N THR A 230 18.17 -14.58 -14.89
CA THR A 230 18.58 -15.58 -13.89
C THR A 230 19.94 -15.23 -13.25
N SER A 231 20.59 -14.14 -13.67
CA SER A 231 21.85 -13.70 -13.09
C SER A 231 21.58 -13.01 -11.75
N ASP A 232 22.09 -13.58 -10.66
CA ASP A 232 22.00 -13.04 -9.29
C ASP A 232 20.56 -12.86 -8.77
N VAL A 233 19.68 -13.85 -8.99
CA VAL A 233 18.28 -13.87 -8.49
C VAL A 233 18.19 -13.48 -7.01
N LEU A 234 19.12 -13.95 -6.17
CA LEU A 234 19.15 -13.62 -4.75
C LEU A 234 19.33 -12.12 -4.47
N LEU A 235 20.11 -11.42 -5.31
CA LEU A 235 20.28 -9.97 -5.22
C LEU A 235 18.99 -9.28 -5.63
N GLY A 236 18.37 -9.71 -6.73
CA GLY A 236 17.08 -9.18 -7.20
C GLY A 236 15.98 -9.35 -6.16
N ASP A 237 15.80 -10.55 -5.63
CA ASP A 237 14.82 -10.86 -4.58
C ASP A 237 15.07 -10.03 -3.31
N GLY A 238 16.33 -9.87 -2.92
CA GLY A 238 16.72 -9.00 -1.82
C GLY A 238 16.36 -7.53 -2.06
N LEU A 239 16.51 -7.03 -3.30
CA LEU A 239 16.08 -5.68 -3.67
C LEU A 239 14.55 -5.54 -3.63
N VAL A 240 13.78 -6.53 -4.09
CA VAL A 240 12.30 -6.48 -4.01
C VAL A 240 11.86 -6.40 -2.55
N LEU A 241 12.43 -7.20 -1.65
CA LEU A 241 12.11 -7.16 -0.23
C LEU A 241 12.42 -5.79 0.40
N VAL A 242 13.54 -5.17 0.01
CA VAL A 242 13.89 -3.81 0.46
C VAL A 242 12.88 -2.79 -0.07
N SER A 243 12.50 -2.88 -1.35
CA SER A 243 11.50 -1.99 -1.93
C SER A 243 10.14 -2.14 -1.24
N ALA A 244 9.66 -3.37 -1.04
CA ALA A 244 8.41 -3.67 -0.33
C ALA A 244 8.42 -3.08 1.09
N ALA A 245 9.55 -3.18 1.82
CA ALA A 245 9.67 -2.56 3.13
C ALA A 245 9.63 -1.02 3.07
N LEU A 246 10.29 -0.41 2.08
CA LEU A 246 10.28 1.05 1.88
C LEU A 246 8.88 1.56 1.47
N TYR A 247 8.19 0.87 0.57
CA TYR A 247 6.79 1.17 0.22
C TYR A 247 5.87 1.04 1.43
N ALA A 248 6.06 0.02 2.28
CA ALA A 248 5.28 -0.12 3.51
C ALA A 248 5.49 1.09 4.44
N VAL A 249 6.73 1.54 4.61
CA VAL A 249 7.04 2.75 5.39
C VAL A 249 6.40 3.99 4.76
N SER A 250 6.57 4.21 3.46
CA SER A 250 5.99 5.34 2.72
C SER A 250 4.46 5.40 2.87
N ASN A 251 3.80 4.27 2.64
CA ASN A 251 2.35 4.13 2.73
C ASN A 251 1.79 4.34 4.15
N VAL A 252 2.50 3.85 5.19
CA VAL A 252 2.14 4.09 6.59
C VAL A 252 2.30 5.57 6.97
N CYS A 253 3.39 6.19 6.52
CA CYS A 253 3.63 7.62 6.73
C CYS A 253 2.57 8.47 6.01
N GLN A 254 2.19 8.07 4.79
CA GLN A 254 1.09 8.66 4.05
C GLN A 254 -0.23 8.54 4.80
N GLU A 255 -0.58 7.35 5.31
CA GLU A 255 -1.81 7.14 6.07
C GLU A 255 -1.85 8.04 7.31
N TYR A 256 -0.76 8.09 8.08
CA TYR A 256 -0.63 8.95 9.24
C TYR A 256 -0.81 10.43 8.88
N THR A 257 -0.13 10.90 7.83
CA THR A 257 -0.16 12.31 7.41
C THR A 257 -1.53 12.70 6.88
N VAL A 258 -2.18 11.86 6.10
CA VAL A 258 -3.48 12.17 5.50
C VAL A 258 -4.63 12.13 6.52
N LYS A 259 -4.49 11.32 7.58
CA LYS A 259 -5.47 11.23 8.67
C LYS A 259 -5.30 12.33 9.73
N ASN A 260 -4.07 12.70 10.08
CA ASN A 260 -3.78 13.68 11.14
C ASN A 260 -3.48 15.10 10.63
N LEU A 261 -3.01 15.22 9.39
CA LEU A 261 -2.67 16.49 8.75
C LEU A 261 -3.53 16.66 7.49
N SER A 262 -3.14 17.59 6.62
CA SER A 262 -3.89 17.87 5.39
C SER A 262 -3.36 17.07 4.19
N ARG A 263 -4.29 16.61 3.34
CA ARG A 263 -3.95 15.93 2.06
C ARG A 263 -3.14 16.82 1.13
N GLY A 264 -3.47 18.11 1.08
CA GLY A 264 -2.80 19.08 0.22
C GLY A 264 -1.37 19.33 0.67
N GLU A 265 -1.12 19.37 1.99
CA GLU A 265 0.24 19.42 2.54
C GLU A 265 1.03 18.16 2.18
N PHE A 266 0.46 16.96 2.38
CA PHE A 266 1.13 15.71 1.97
C PHE A 266 1.54 15.74 0.50
N LEU A 267 0.59 16.00 -0.41
CA LEU A 267 0.85 16.00 -1.85
C LEU A 267 1.82 17.11 -2.27
N GLY A 268 1.70 18.30 -1.69
CA GLY A 268 2.60 19.41 -1.98
C GLY A 268 4.03 19.17 -1.49
N MET A 269 4.21 18.52 -0.35
CA MET A 269 5.53 18.20 0.17
C MET A 269 6.17 17.02 -0.58
N MET A 270 5.36 16.03 -0.97
CA MET A 270 5.78 14.93 -1.85
C MET A 270 6.21 15.43 -3.23
N GLY A 271 5.46 16.35 -3.83
CA GLY A 271 5.85 16.99 -5.09
C GLY A 271 7.18 17.73 -4.97
N LEU A 272 7.39 18.50 -3.91
CA LEU A 272 8.63 19.25 -3.68
C LEU A 272 9.85 18.35 -3.50
N PHE A 273 9.84 17.51 -2.46
CA PHE A 273 11.00 16.68 -2.15
C PHE A 273 11.17 15.53 -3.15
N GLY A 274 10.08 14.94 -3.64
CA GLY A 274 10.12 13.93 -4.68
C GLY A 274 10.79 14.45 -5.95
N THR A 275 10.47 15.67 -6.40
CA THR A 275 11.12 16.27 -7.58
C THR A 275 12.60 16.52 -7.36
N LEU A 276 12.99 17.03 -6.18
CA LEU A 276 14.41 17.28 -5.88
C LEU A 276 15.23 15.99 -5.87
N ILE A 277 14.75 14.96 -5.18
CA ILE A 277 15.46 13.68 -5.03
C ILE A 277 15.49 12.92 -6.36
N SER A 278 14.33 12.75 -7.00
CA SER A 278 14.24 12.04 -8.29
C SER A 278 14.97 12.79 -9.41
N GLY A 279 15.02 14.12 -9.38
CA GLY A 279 15.78 14.92 -10.33
C GLY A 279 17.29 14.71 -10.20
N VAL A 280 17.81 14.64 -8.97
CA VAL A 280 19.22 14.29 -8.72
C VAL A 280 19.53 12.86 -9.20
N GLN A 281 18.65 11.90 -8.89
CA GLN A 281 18.84 10.51 -9.34
C GLN A 281 18.78 10.39 -10.87
N LEU A 282 17.83 11.06 -11.53
CA LEU A 282 17.72 11.13 -12.98
C LEU A 282 19.00 11.68 -13.60
N ALA A 283 19.52 12.79 -13.06
CA ALA A 283 20.74 13.43 -13.54
C ALA A 283 21.99 12.53 -13.40
N ILE A 284 22.06 11.69 -12.36
CA ILE A 284 23.20 10.82 -12.11
C ILE A 284 23.10 9.51 -12.91
N LEU A 285 21.90 8.91 -13.01
CA LEU A 285 21.74 7.52 -13.46
C LEU A 285 21.30 7.40 -14.92
N GLU A 286 20.45 8.31 -15.41
CA GLU A 286 19.74 8.13 -16.69
C GLU A 286 20.03 9.24 -17.72
N THR A 287 20.86 10.23 -17.42
CA THR A 287 21.15 11.35 -18.35
C THR A 287 21.56 10.89 -19.75
N SER A 288 22.41 9.86 -19.85
CA SER A 288 22.83 9.29 -21.14
C SER A 288 21.69 8.56 -21.85
N ALA A 289 20.89 7.78 -21.12
CA ALA A 289 19.72 7.07 -21.64
C ALA A 289 18.66 8.05 -22.16
N VAL A 290 18.41 9.14 -21.43
CA VAL A 290 17.49 10.21 -21.82
C VAL A 290 17.96 10.94 -23.08
N ALA A 291 19.26 11.22 -23.19
CA ALA A 291 19.83 11.85 -24.38
C ALA A 291 19.76 10.95 -25.63
N ALA A 292 19.74 9.63 -25.45
CA ALA A 292 19.64 8.65 -26.52
C ALA A 292 18.19 8.46 -27.03
N ILE A 293 17.18 9.02 -26.36
CA ILE A 293 15.77 8.86 -26.75
C ILE A 293 15.52 9.53 -28.10
N LYS A 294 15.08 8.73 -29.08
CA LYS A 294 14.56 9.24 -30.35
C LYS A 294 13.12 9.68 -30.17
N TRP A 295 12.92 10.96 -29.89
CA TRP A 295 11.59 11.52 -29.67
C TRP A 295 10.68 11.34 -30.89
N ASN A 296 9.56 10.65 -30.66
CA ASN A 296 8.49 10.45 -31.62
C ASN A 296 7.15 10.73 -30.94
N TRP A 297 6.13 11.13 -31.71
CA TRP A 297 4.79 11.42 -31.18
C TRP A 297 4.24 10.26 -30.34
N LYS A 298 4.50 9.02 -30.74
CA LYS A 298 4.10 7.82 -29.97
C LYS A 298 4.73 7.78 -28.58
N ILE A 299 6.03 8.02 -28.48
CA ILE A 299 6.78 8.02 -27.22
C ILE A 299 6.29 9.15 -26.32
N ILE A 300 6.03 10.33 -26.89
CA ILE A 300 5.47 11.48 -26.16
C ILE A 300 4.09 11.14 -25.58
N VAL A 301 3.20 10.53 -26.38
CA VAL A 301 1.87 10.11 -25.92
C VAL A 301 1.97 9.03 -24.84
N LEU A 302 2.89 8.07 -24.95
CA LEU A 302 3.10 7.05 -23.92
C LEU A 302 3.62 7.65 -22.60
N PHE A 303 4.58 8.59 -22.64
CA PHE A 303 5.00 9.33 -21.45
C PHE A 303 3.86 10.15 -20.85
N ALA A 304 3.04 10.81 -21.68
CA ALA A 304 1.90 11.57 -21.21
C ALA A 304 0.83 10.67 -20.56
N ALA A 305 0.56 9.49 -21.15
CA ALA A 305 -0.35 8.50 -20.59
C ALA A 305 0.15 7.95 -19.26
N TYR A 306 1.44 7.59 -19.18
CA TYR A 306 2.08 7.18 -17.94
C TYR A 306 1.99 8.26 -16.86
N ALA A 307 2.40 9.49 -17.19
CA ALA A 307 2.42 10.61 -16.26
C ALA A 307 1.01 10.96 -15.77
N PHE A 308 0.02 10.92 -16.64
CA PHE A 308 -1.39 11.11 -16.27
C PHE A 308 -1.88 10.02 -15.30
N CYS A 309 -1.61 8.75 -15.60
CA CYS A 309 -2.03 7.63 -14.75
C CYS A 309 -1.37 7.69 -13.38
N MET A 310 -0.05 7.93 -13.32
CA MET A 310 0.69 8.08 -12.06
C MET A 310 0.22 9.30 -11.27
N TYR A 311 0.04 10.45 -11.92
CA TYR A 311 -0.44 11.66 -11.25
C TYR A 311 -1.83 11.46 -10.66
N ALA A 312 -2.74 10.83 -11.41
CA ALA A 312 -4.07 10.49 -10.93
C ALA A 312 -3.99 9.50 -9.75
N LEU A 313 -3.11 8.50 -9.83
CA LEU A 313 -2.91 7.54 -8.76
C LEU A 313 -2.43 8.21 -7.47
N TYR A 314 -1.37 9.01 -7.54
CA TYR A 314 -0.84 9.73 -6.38
C TYR A 314 -1.86 10.71 -5.80
N SER A 315 -2.69 11.33 -6.64
CA SER A 315 -3.75 12.25 -6.19
C SER A 315 -4.92 11.53 -5.51
N PHE A 316 -5.34 10.38 -6.04
CA PHE A 316 -6.50 9.64 -5.53
C PHE A 316 -6.16 8.69 -4.39
N MET A 317 -4.95 8.13 -4.34
CA MET A 317 -4.54 7.18 -3.30
C MET A 317 -4.71 7.74 -1.88
N PRO A 318 -4.27 8.98 -1.55
CA PRO A 318 -4.58 9.63 -0.27
C PRO A 318 -6.08 9.70 0.05
N LEU A 319 -6.94 9.90 -0.94
CA LEU A 319 -8.39 9.94 -0.72
C LEU A 319 -8.91 8.58 -0.23
N VAL A 320 -8.47 7.51 -0.89
CA VAL A 320 -8.90 6.15 -0.57
C VAL A 320 -8.31 5.71 0.78
N VAL A 321 -7.04 5.99 1.04
CA VAL A 321 -6.38 5.73 2.32
C VAL A 321 -7.10 6.45 3.47
N LYS A 322 -7.53 7.70 3.27
CA LYS A 322 -8.30 8.45 4.28
C LYS A 322 -9.62 7.77 4.62
N MET A 323 -10.29 7.18 3.64
CA MET A 323 -11.57 6.48 3.81
C MET A 323 -11.41 5.06 4.36
N THR A 324 -10.21 4.48 4.23
CA THR A 324 -9.92 3.08 4.55
C THR A 324 -8.63 2.98 5.39
N SER A 325 -7.57 2.37 4.83
CA SER A 325 -6.22 2.25 5.38
C SER A 325 -5.23 1.99 4.26
N ALA A 326 -3.93 2.21 4.50
CA ALA A 326 -2.87 1.84 3.58
C ALA A 326 -2.87 0.34 3.28
N THR A 327 -3.13 -0.50 4.28
CA THR A 327 -3.24 -1.97 4.11
C THR A 327 -4.36 -2.33 3.16
N ALA A 328 -5.55 -1.73 3.31
CA ALA A 328 -6.69 -1.99 2.43
C ALA A 328 -6.39 -1.60 0.98
N VAL A 329 -5.75 -0.44 0.76
CA VAL A 329 -5.38 0.00 -0.58
C VAL A 329 -4.38 -0.96 -1.23
N ASN A 330 -3.31 -1.35 -0.53
CA ASN A 330 -2.33 -2.31 -1.08
C ASN A 330 -2.96 -3.66 -1.39
N LEU A 331 -3.91 -4.13 -0.57
CA LEU A 331 -4.67 -5.34 -0.84
C LEU A 331 -5.53 -5.22 -2.12
N SER A 332 -6.05 -4.03 -2.41
CA SER A 332 -6.76 -3.78 -3.67
C SER A 332 -5.83 -3.74 -4.87
N LEU A 333 -4.61 -3.19 -4.71
CA LEU A 333 -3.63 -3.07 -5.78
C LEU A 333 -3.13 -4.42 -6.31
N LEU A 334 -3.26 -5.51 -5.54
CA LEU A 334 -3.03 -6.87 -6.04
C LEU A 334 -3.90 -7.22 -7.26
N THR A 335 -5.05 -6.58 -7.43
CA THR A 335 -5.88 -6.76 -8.64
C THR A 335 -5.29 -6.07 -9.88
N ALA A 336 -4.38 -5.11 -9.70
CA ALA A 336 -3.69 -4.44 -10.79
C ALA A 336 -2.78 -5.39 -11.58
N ASP A 337 -2.11 -6.33 -10.90
CA ASP A 337 -1.27 -7.34 -11.54
C ASP A 337 -2.10 -8.19 -12.52
N LEU A 338 -3.29 -8.59 -12.09
CA LEU A 338 -4.24 -9.31 -12.92
C LEU A 338 -4.77 -8.46 -14.08
N PHE A 339 -5.08 -7.19 -13.85
CA PHE A 339 -5.52 -6.29 -14.92
C PHE A 339 -4.43 -6.06 -15.96
N SER A 340 -3.18 -5.86 -15.53
CA SER A 340 -2.02 -5.76 -16.41
C SER A 340 -1.87 -7.03 -17.24
N LEU A 341 -2.06 -8.20 -16.61
CA LEU A 341 -2.02 -9.49 -17.29
C LEU A 341 -3.16 -9.67 -18.30
N PHE A 342 -4.39 -9.30 -17.96
CA PHE A 342 -5.52 -9.32 -18.90
C PHE A 342 -5.27 -8.40 -20.10
N CYS A 343 -4.83 -7.17 -19.84
CA CYS A 343 -4.42 -6.25 -20.91
C CYS A 343 -3.32 -6.87 -21.75
N GLY A 344 -2.35 -7.55 -21.15
CA GLY A 344 -1.30 -8.23 -21.91
C GLY A 344 -1.79 -9.43 -22.73
N ILE A 345 -2.81 -10.16 -22.28
CA ILE A 345 -3.43 -11.22 -23.08
C ILE A 345 -4.11 -10.62 -24.33
N PHE A 346 -4.82 -9.49 -24.18
CA PHE A 346 -5.53 -8.86 -25.29
C PHE A 346 -4.61 -8.08 -26.23
N LEU A 347 -3.59 -7.42 -25.71
CA LEU A 347 -2.71 -6.51 -26.46
C LEU A 347 -1.43 -7.19 -26.97
N PHE A 348 -0.87 -8.13 -26.21
CA PHE A 348 0.38 -8.83 -26.52
C PHE A 348 0.17 -10.33 -26.82
N HIS A 349 -1.09 -10.77 -26.98
CA HIS A 349 -1.47 -12.14 -27.36
C HIS A 349 -0.92 -13.23 -26.44
N PHE A 350 -0.84 -12.97 -25.14
CA PHE A 350 -0.37 -13.96 -24.18
C PHE A 350 -1.34 -15.14 -23.96
N VAL A 351 -0.81 -16.29 -23.54
CA VAL A 351 -1.61 -17.52 -23.30
C VAL A 351 -2.56 -17.33 -22.12
N PHE A 352 -3.85 -17.59 -22.35
CA PHE A 352 -4.88 -17.49 -21.34
C PHE A 352 -4.95 -18.77 -20.48
N SER A 353 -5.04 -18.60 -19.17
CA SER A 353 -5.32 -19.68 -18.21
C SER A 353 -6.52 -19.33 -17.34
N GLY A 354 -7.41 -20.31 -17.12
CA GLY A 354 -8.56 -20.14 -16.21
C GLY A 354 -8.14 -19.82 -14.77
N LEU A 355 -6.90 -20.15 -14.38
CA LEU A 355 -6.34 -19.84 -13.06
C LEU A 355 -6.33 -18.33 -12.79
N TYR A 356 -6.14 -17.47 -13.79
CA TYR A 356 -6.18 -16.01 -13.59
C TYR A 356 -7.56 -15.51 -13.13
N ILE A 357 -8.64 -16.10 -13.64
CA ILE A 357 -10.00 -15.78 -13.19
C ILE A 357 -10.20 -16.25 -11.74
N VAL A 358 -9.72 -17.44 -11.40
CA VAL A 358 -9.76 -17.96 -10.04
C VAL A 358 -9.00 -17.03 -9.09
N SER A 359 -7.78 -16.62 -9.45
CA SER A 359 -6.99 -15.64 -8.70
C SER A 359 -7.73 -14.32 -8.50
N PHE A 360 -8.35 -13.78 -9.56
CA PHE A 360 -9.12 -12.53 -9.47
C PHE A 360 -10.27 -12.63 -8.47
N VAL A 361 -11.04 -13.71 -8.54
CA VAL A 361 -12.17 -13.94 -7.61
C VAL A 361 -11.66 -14.09 -6.18
N VAL A 362 -10.59 -14.87 -5.96
CA VAL A 362 -10.01 -15.10 -4.64
C VAL A 362 -9.47 -13.81 -4.02
N ILE A 363 -8.69 -13.02 -4.77
CA ILE A 363 -8.17 -11.71 -4.32
C ILE A 363 -9.33 -10.76 -4.00
N THR A 364 -10.35 -10.70 -4.86
CA THR A 364 -11.52 -9.85 -4.64
C THR A 364 -12.28 -10.26 -3.37
N VAL A 365 -12.48 -11.56 -3.15
CA VAL A 365 -13.13 -12.07 -1.93
C VAL A 365 -12.32 -11.72 -0.68
N GLY A 366 -10.99 -11.89 -0.70
CA GLY A 366 -10.14 -11.48 0.41
C GLY A 366 -10.20 -9.97 0.68
N PHE A 367 -10.18 -9.14 -0.37
CA PHE A 367 -10.30 -7.70 -0.24
C PHE A 367 -11.67 -7.25 0.31
N VAL A 368 -12.76 -7.88 -0.13
CA VAL A 368 -14.11 -7.67 0.42
C VAL A 368 -14.16 -8.08 1.89
N MET A 369 -13.59 -9.24 2.24
CA MET A 369 -13.53 -9.75 3.61
C MET A 369 -12.76 -8.80 4.53
N PHE A 370 -11.66 -8.21 4.05
CA PHE A 370 -10.88 -7.24 4.80
C PHE A 370 -11.66 -5.96 5.10
N ASN A 371 -12.43 -5.45 4.13
CA ASN A 371 -13.17 -4.19 4.26
C ASN A 371 -14.57 -4.35 4.86
N ALA A 372 -15.10 -5.57 4.93
CA ALA A 372 -16.38 -5.86 5.58
C ALA A 372 -16.34 -5.61 7.10
N VAL A 373 -15.15 -5.62 7.70
CA VAL A 373 -14.94 -5.34 9.11
C VAL A 373 -14.08 -4.08 9.25
N PRO A 374 -14.54 -3.02 9.95
CA PRO A 374 -13.73 -1.82 10.15
C PRO A 374 -12.48 -2.11 10.99
N THR A 375 -11.34 -1.58 10.58
CA THR A 375 -10.14 -1.48 11.44
C THR A 375 -10.33 -0.34 12.44
N TYR A 376 -10.02 -0.58 13.71
CA TYR A 376 -10.14 0.45 14.75
C TYR A 376 -8.81 1.20 14.89
N MET A 377 -8.88 2.51 14.73
CA MET A 377 -7.81 3.47 14.97
C MET A 377 -8.19 4.29 16.21
N PRO A 378 -7.41 4.28 17.30
CA PRO A 378 -7.67 5.19 18.41
C PRO A 378 -7.52 6.64 17.93
N VAL A 379 -8.53 7.46 18.18
CA VAL A 379 -8.46 8.91 17.95
C VAL A 379 -7.39 9.47 18.90
N PRO A 380 -6.45 10.32 18.42
CA PRO A 380 -5.54 10.99 19.33
C PRO A 380 -6.37 11.82 20.32
N GLU A 381 -6.17 11.59 21.62
CA GLU A 381 -6.71 12.45 22.68
C GLU A 381 -6.30 13.88 22.36
N SER A 382 -7.28 14.72 22.02
CA SER A 382 -7.10 16.16 22.18
C SER A 382 -6.88 16.38 23.67
N ASP A 383 -5.73 16.92 24.04
CA ASP A 383 -5.45 17.36 25.41
C ASP A 383 -6.61 18.26 25.87
N SER A 384 -7.56 17.69 26.59
CA SER A 384 -8.52 18.42 27.40
C SER A 384 -7.79 18.87 28.66
N ALA A 385 -6.91 19.85 28.50
CA ALA A 385 -6.27 20.54 29.61
C ALA A 385 -7.00 21.87 29.83
N GLY A 386 -7.94 21.85 30.79
CA GLY A 386 -8.36 22.97 31.64
C GLY A 386 -8.85 24.25 30.96
N GLU A 387 -10.15 24.34 30.68
CA GLU A 387 -10.86 25.60 30.95
C GLU A 387 -11.18 25.62 32.44
N GLU A 388 -10.44 26.44 33.19
CA GLU A 388 -10.82 26.92 34.53
C GLU A 388 -12.16 27.65 34.41
N ASP A 389 -13.20 27.07 35.00
CA ASP A 389 -14.47 27.76 35.25
C ASP A 389 -14.33 28.49 36.60
N ASP A 390 -13.77 29.69 36.57
CA ASP A 390 -13.92 30.69 37.64
C ASP A 390 -14.97 31.71 37.19
N SER A 391 -16.24 31.42 37.49
CA SER A 391 -17.26 32.45 37.66
C SER A 391 -18.35 31.99 38.66
N VAL A 392 -18.27 32.51 39.88
CA VAL A 392 -19.29 33.30 40.62
C VAL A 392 -18.80 33.59 42.03
#